data_AF-A0A6L2PX33-F1
#
_entry.id   AF-A0A6L2PX33-F1
#
_cell.length_a   1.000
_cell.length_b   1.000
_cell.length_c   1.000
_cell.angle_alpha   90.00
_cell.angle_beta   90.00
_cell.angle_gamma   90.00
#
_symmetry.space_group_name_H-M   'P 1'
#
loop_
_entity.id
_entity.type
_entity.pdbx_description
1 polymer ?
#
loop_
_entity_poly.entity_id
_entity_poly.type
_entity_poly.pdbx_seq_one_letter_code
_entity_poly.pdbx_strand_id
1 'polypeptide(L)' 'MSGRKEQLLYSKFCVEIGKNFEKTFEMFKTAVDDECLSRALTFEWIQRFKEGRTSAYEDPQFGRP' A
#
# COMPACT_ATOMS: atom_id res chain seq x y z
N MET A 1 1.21 -9.38 10.14
CA MET A 1 1.55 -8.70 8.88
C MET A 1 2.45 -7.54 9.27
N SER A 2 3.72 -7.80 9.55
CA SER A 2 4.55 -6.88 10.36
C SER A 2 5.78 -6.38 9.62
N GLY A 3 5.67 -6.21 8.30
CA GLY A 3 6.60 -5.43 7.51
C GLY A 3 5.90 -4.52 6.50
N ARG A 4 6.41 -3.29 6.32
CA ARG A 4 5.92 -2.32 5.32
C ARG A 4 5.73 -2.94 3.93
N LYS A 5 6.66 -3.81 3.52
CA LYS A 5 6.60 -4.52 2.22
C LYS A 5 5.37 -5.45 2.11
N GLU A 6 5.04 -6.18 3.17
CA GLU A 6 3.90 -7.08 3.21
C GLU A 6 2.59 -6.30 3.12
N GLN A 7 2.53 -5.14 3.79
CA GLN A 7 1.37 -4.25 3.71
C GLN A 7 1.23 -3.62 2.31
N LEU A 8 2.33 -3.27 1.65
CA LEU A 8 2.27 -2.81 0.25
C LEU A 8 1.83 -3.93 -0.71
N LEU A 9 2.30 -5.16 -0.51
CA LEU A 9 1.86 -6.30 -1.31
C LEU A 9 0.38 -6.62 -1.11
N TYR A 10 -0.13 -6.53 0.12
CA TYR A 10 -1.54 -6.69 0.40
C TYR A 10 -2.38 -5.57 -0.23
N SER A 11 -1.90 -4.34 -0.19
CA SER A 11 -2.54 -3.20 -0.86
C SER A 11 -2.66 -3.44 -2.37
N LYS A 12 -1.60 -3.97 -2.99
CA LYS A 12 -1.59 -4.37 -4.40
C LYS A 12 -2.63 -5.47 -4.67
N PHE A 13 -2.62 -6.53 -3.87
CA PHE A 13 -3.59 -7.63 -3.98
C PHE A 13 -5.03 -7.10 -3.93
N CYS A 14 -5.34 -6.21 -2.98
CA CYS A 14 -6.65 -5.57 -2.87
C CYS A 14 -7.05 -4.78 -4.13
N VAL A 15 -6.11 -4.09 -4.78
CA VAL A 15 -6.35 -3.39 -6.04
C VAL A 15 -6.64 -4.39 -7.18
N GLU A 16 -5.88 -5.47 -7.29
CA GLU A 16 -6.06 -6.51 -8.31
C GLU A 16 -7.44 -7.19 -8.21
N ILE A 17 -7.95 -7.41 -6.99
CA ILE A 17 -9.30 -7.95 -6.77
C ILE A 17 -10.42 -6.89 -6.80
N GLY A 18 -10.10 -5.65 -7.22
CA GLY A 18 -11.07 -4.58 -7.43
C GLY A 18 -11.62 -3.93 -6.16
N LYS A 19 -10.93 -4.02 -5.02
CA LYS A 19 -11.35 -3.31 -3.79
C LYS A 19 -11.06 -1.82 -3.91
N ASN A 20 -11.95 -1.03 -3.31
CA ASN A 20 -11.74 0.42 -3.17
C ASN A 20 -10.78 0.73 -2.02
N PHE A 21 -10.29 1.97 -1.98
CA PHE A 21 -9.35 2.43 -0.96
C PHE A 21 -9.89 2.24 0.47
N GLU A 22 -11.14 2.62 0.70
CA GLU A 22 -11.74 2.61 2.03
C GLU A 22 -11.81 1.19 2.62
N LYS A 23 -12.23 0.21 1.81
CA LYS A 23 -12.33 -1.19 2.22
C LYS A 23 -10.95 -1.80 2.45
N THR A 24 -9.96 -1.44 1.63
CA THR A 24 -8.57 -1.87 1.85
C THR A 24 -8.01 -1.31 3.15
N PHE A 25 -8.24 -0.01 3.43
CA PHE A 25 -7.77 0.64 4.64
C PHE A 25 -8.47 0.11 5.91
N GLU A 26 -9.76 -0.18 5.83
CA GLU A 26 -10.50 -0.83 6.92
C GLU A 26 -9.93 -2.22 7.23
N MET A 27 -9.64 -3.03 6.20
CA MET A 27 -8.98 -4.34 6.37
C MET A 27 -7.62 -4.22 7.05
N PHE A 28 -6.82 -3.21 6.71
CA PHE A 28 -5.55 -2.97 7.38
C PHE A 28 -5.72 -2.61 8.85
N LYS A 29 -6.67 -1.72 9.16
CA LYS A 29 -6.99 -1.39 10.56
C LYS A 29 -7.39 -2.61 11.35
N THR A 30 -8.25 -3.47 10.81
CA THR A 30 -8.68 -4.69 11.51
C THR A 30 -7.56 -5.70 11.69
N ALA A 31 -6.66 -5.85 10.72
CA ALA A 31 -5.64 -6.90 10.73
C ALA A 31 -4.32 -6.52 11.41
N VAL A 32 -3.97 -5.22 11.44
CA VAL A 32 -2.64 -4.71 11.81
C VAL A 32 -2.72 -3.60 12.87
N ASP A 33 -3.91 -3.05 13.12
CA ASP A 33 -4.18 -2.00 14.10
C ASP A 33 -3.19 -0.82 13.98
N ASP A 34 -2.41 -0.51 15.03
CA ASP A 34 -1.48 0.64 15.06
C ASP A 34 -0.20 0.48 14.21
N GLU A 35 0.16 -0.73 13.77
CA GLU A 35 1.35 -0.94 12.92
C GLU A 35 1.07 -0.77 11.42
N CYS A 36 -0.15 -0.36 11.06
CA CYS A 36 -0.58 -0.13 9.68
C CYS A 36 0.12 1.08 9.04
N LEU A 37 0.36 1.02 7.73
CA LEU A 37 0.74 2.18 6.92
C LEU A 37 -0.23 3.34 7.14
N SER A 38 0.30 4.55 7.20
CA SER A 38 -0.54 5.74 7.34
C SER A 38 -1.57 5.82 6.22
N ARG A 39 -2.76 6.37 6.52
CA ARG A 39 -3.86 6.51 5.55
C ARG A 39 -3.40 7.17 4.25
N ALA A 40 -2.54 8.19 4.35
CA ALA A 40 -1.98 8.90 3.20
C ALA A 40 -1.07 8.01 2.35
N LEU A 41 -0.17 7.24 2.99
CA LEU A 41 0.72 6.34 2.29
C LEU A 41 -0.05 5.21 1.62
N THR A 42 -1.03 4.61 2.31
CA THR A 42 -1.91 3.58 1.73
C THR A 42 -2.66 4.12 0.51
N PHE A 43 -3.11 5.38 0.55
CA PHE A 43 -3.79 6.02 -0.58
C PHE A 43 -2.85 6.21 -1.78
N GLU A 44 -1.67 6.77 -1.54
CA GLU A 44 -0.64 6.97 -2.56
C GLU A 44 -0.30 5.65 -3.27
N TRP A 45 -0.05 4.59 -2.51
CA TRP A 45 0.31 3.29 -3.08
C TRP A 45 -0.83 2.63 -3.84
N ILE A 46 -2.07 2.72 -3.34
CA ILE A 46 -3.25 2.25 -4.08
C ILE A 46 -3.41 2.99 -5.41
N GLN A 47 -3.18 4.30 -5.44
CA GLN A 47 -3.20 5.05 -6.68
C GLN A 47 -2.10 4.58 -7.65
N ARG A 48 -0.86 4.44 -7.18
CA ARG A 48 0.25 3.93 -7.99
C ARG A 48 -0.02 2.53 -8.56
N PHE A 49 -0.61 1.63 -7.78
CA PHE A 49 -0.97 0.30 -8.25
C PHE A 49 -2.07 0.35 -9.32
N LYS A 50 -3.04 1.26 -9.20
CA LYS A 50 -4.06 1.50 -10.24
C LYS A 50 -3.46 2.08 -11.52
N GLU A 51 -2.41 2.88 -11.41
CA GLU A 51 -1.65 3.44 -12.54
C GLU A 51 -0.72 2.40 -13.21
N GLY A 52 -0.70 1.14 -12.73
CA GLY A 52 0.04 0.04 -13.35
C GLY A 52 1.39 -0.27 -12.70
N ARG A 53 1.73 0.35 -11.56
CA ARG A 53 2.93 -0.04 -10.79
C ARG A 53 2.79 -1.50 -10.34
N THR A 54 3.85 -2.28 -10.47
CA THR A 54 3.84 -3.71 -10.09
C THR A 54 4.70 -4.01 -8.85
N SER A 55 5.65 -3.14 -8.52
CA SER A 55 6.60 -3.33 -7.44
C SER A 55 6.13 -2.70 -6.12
N ALA A 56 6.28 -3.44 -5.02
CA ALA A 56 6.12 -2.95 -3.64
C ALA A 56 7.43 -2.33 -3.07
N TYR A 57 8.41 -2.05 -3.93
CA TYR A 57 9.66 -1.38 -3.56
C TYR A 57 9.51 0.12 -3.73
N GLU A 58 10.00 0.90 -2.77
CA GLU A 58 10.14 2.35 -2.91
C GLU A 58 10.99 2.66 -4.15
N ASP A 59 10.67 3.77 -4.82
CA ASP A 59 11.50 4.24 -5.91
C ASP A 59 12.90 4.57 -5.40
N PRO A 60 13.96 4.32 -6.18
CA PRO A 60 15.29 4.79 -5.84
C PRO A 60 15.20 6.30 -5.59
N GLN A 61 15.51 6.74 -4.37
CA GLN A 61 15.69 8.17 -4.11
C GLN A 61 16.96 8.58 -4.86
N PHE A 62 16.78 9.08 -6.09
CA PHE A 62 17.83 9.81 -6.78
C PHE A 62 18.08 11.09 -5.98
N GLY A 63 19.00 11.01 -5.02
CA GLY A 63 19.52 12.17 -4.33
C GLY A 63 20.14 13.14 -5.33
N ARG A 64 20.01 14.44 -5.07
CA ARG A 64 20.82 15.44 -5.76
C ARG A 64 22.31 15.16 -5.46
N PRO A 65 23.20 15.27 -6.46
CA PRO A 65 24.65 15.12 -6.27
C PRO A 65 25.22 16.17 -5.30
#